data_AF-A0A2C6MCB2-F1
#
_entry.id   AF-A0A2C6MCB2-F1
#
_cell.length_a   1.000
_cell.length_b   1.000
_cell.length_c   1.000
_cell.angle_alpha   90.00
_cell.angle_beta   90.00
_cell.angle_gamma   90.00
#
_symmetry.space_group_name_H-M   'P 1'
#
loop_
_entity.id
_entity.type
_entity.pdbx_description
1 polymer ?
#
loop_
_entity_poly.entity_id
_entity_poly.type
_entity_poly.pdbx_seq_one_letter_code
_entity_poly.pdbx_strand_id
1 'polypeptide(L)'
;MYSFYMRYCKKTPNKTVFTEGMNRIGRIYIPHQLKNRLGIVDEILVQLDTDKKYLPPGGYITSLKINKEYDACVRFSENLNELGEIGYVYVRREVLDALGVDNQLAMRIVPYDITRQKEGALIETAG
;
A
#
# COMPACT_ATOMS: atom_id res chain seq x y z
N MET A 1 4.95 6.62 -9.64
CA MET A 1 4.62 6.13 -8.28
C MET A 1 3.62 7.02 -7.58
N TYR A 2 2.53 6.45 -7.06
CA TYR A 2 1.57 7.14 -6.19
C TYR A 2 1.67 6.60 -4.76
N SER A 3 1.53 7.48 -3.77
CA SER A 3 1.64 7.12 -2.36
C SER A 3 0.33 7.41 -1.62
N PHE A 4 -0.11 6.44 -0.83
CA PHE A 4 -1.36 6.46 -0.08
C PHE A 4 -1.06 6.19 1.37
N TYR A 5 -1.47 7.12 2.21
CA TYR A 5 -1.39 6.95 3.64
C TYR A 5 -2.61 6.18 4.14
N MET A 6 -2.39 5.15 4.94
CA MET A 6 -3.46 4.34 5.49
C MET A 6 -3.31 4.17 7.00
N ARG A 7 -4.44 4.21 7.69
CA ARG A 7 -4.52 4.06 9.15
C ARG A 7 -5.12 2.73 9.53
N TYR A 8 -4.71 2.25 10.70
CA TYR A 8 -5.31 1.11 11.38
C TYR A 8 -6.81 1.31 11.46
N CYS A 9 -7.55 0.32 11.00
CA CYS A 9 -9.00 0.30 11.04
C CYS A 9 -9.47 -0.72 12.08
N LYS A 10 -9.01 -1.97 11.99
CA LYS A 10 -9.38 -3.03 12.93
C LYS A 10 -8.43 -4.21 12.88
N LYS A 11 -8.48 -5.03 13.93
CA LYS A 11 -7.83 -6.34 14.01
C LYS A 11 -8.81 -7.45 13.62
N THR A 12 -8.34 -8.44 12.87
CA THR A 12 -9.01 -9.74 12.66
C THR A 12 -8.15 -10.84 13.28
N PRO A 13 -8.63 -12.10 13.38
CA PRO A 13 -7.86 -13.19 14.00
C PRO A 13 -6.44 -13.32 13.42
N ASN A 14 -6.29 -13.20 12.09
CA ASN A 14 -5.02 -13.46 11.41
C ASN A 14 -4.41 -12.24 10.71
N LYS A 15 -5.17 -11.15 10.54
CA LYS A 15 -4.73 -9.96 9.79
C LYS A 15 -5.11 -8.66 10.50
N THR A 16 -4.36 -7.61 10.22
CA THR A 16 -4.70 -6.23 10.58
C THR A 16 -5.17 -5.50 9.34
N VAL A 17 -6.23 -4.71 9.48
CA VAL A 17 -6.87 -3.99 8.37
C VAL A 17 -6.50 -2.52 8.46
N PHE A 18 -6.08 -1.95 7.33
CA PHE A 18 -5.80 -0.54 7.14
C PHE A 18 -6.74 0.06 6.10
N THR A 19 -7.09 1.34 6.24
CA THR A 19 -7.97 2.08 5.32
C THR A 19 -7.38 3.43 4.96
N GLU A 20 -7.59 3.88 3.72
CA GLU A 20 -7.25 5.22 3.25
C GLU A 20 -8.46 6.16 3.41
N GLY A 21 -8.22 7.39 3.85
CA GLY A 21 -9.28 8.34 4.21
C GLY A 21 -10.11 8.86 3.03
N MET A 22 -9.51 9.01 1.85
CA MET A 22 -10.20 9.49 0.64
C MET A 22 -10.79 8.36 -0.22
N ASN A 23 -10.66 7.09 0.22
CA ASN A 23 -11.20 5.91 -0.48
C ASN A 23 -10.75 5.77 -1.96
N ARG A 24 -9.52 6.19 -2.25
CA ARG A 24 -8.84 6.00 -3.55
C ARG A 24 -8.22 4.61 -3.68
N ILE A 25 -7.69 4.14 -2.56
CA ILE A 25 -7.30 2.75 -2.34
C ILE A 25 -8.13 2.23 -1.15
N GLY A 26 -8.70 1.04 -1.32
CA GLY A 26 -9.64 0.46 -0.37
C GLY A 26 -8.97 -0.03 0.91
N ARG A 27 -9.37 -1.21 1.38
CA ARG A 27 -8.76 -1.84 2.56
C ARG A 27 -7.53 -2.64 2.16
N ILE A 28 -6.51 -2.61 3.00
CA ILE A 28 -5.39 -3.57 2.94
C ILE A 28 -5.41 -4.45 4.19
N TYR A 29 -5.26 -5.75 3.96
CA TYR A 29 -5.19 -6.75 5.01
C TYR A 29 -3.76 -7.28 5.11
N ILE A 30 -3.08 -6.96 6.19
CA ILE A 30 -1.69 -7.35 6.45
C ILE A 30 -1.67 -8.45 7.52
N PRO A 31 -1.07 -9.62 7.29
CA PRO A 31 -0.91 -10.64 8.33
C PRO A 31 -0.19 -10.10 9.56
N HIS A 32 -0.56 -10.60 10.74
CA HIS A 32 0.10 -10.17 11.99
C HIS A 32 1.61 -10.41 11.95
N GLN A 33 2.06 -11.51 11.34
CA GLN A 33 3.48 -11.83 11.18
C GLN A 33 4.21 -10.76 10.33
N LEU A 34 3.65 -10.39 9.17
CA LEU A 34 4.21 -9.35 8.32
C LEU A 34 4.20 -7.98 9.01
N LYS A 35 3.09 -7.63 9.66
CA LYS A 35 2.95 -6.38 10.45
C LYS A 35 4.07 -6.27 11.49
N ASN A 36 4.29 -7.35 12.26
CA ASN A 36 5.30 -7.40 13.30
C ASN A 36 6.72 -7.31 12.72
N ARG A 37 7.00 -8.06 11.62
CA ARG A 37 8.29 -8.01 10.93
C ARG A 37 8.64 -6.61 10.42
N LEU A 38 7.64 -5.87 9.95
CA LEU A 38 7.81 -4.49 9.46
C LEU A 38 7.77 -3.42 10.56
N GLY A 39 7.53 -3.80 11.83
CA GLY A 39 7.39 -2.82 12.92
C GLY A 39 6.19 -1.87 12.76
N ILE A 40 5.15 -2.30 12.04
CA ILE A 40 3.96 -1.47 11.81
C ILE A 40 3.12 -1.44 13.09
N VAL A 41 2.81 -0.25 13.59
CA VAL A 41 1.91 -0.04 14.74
C VAL A 41 0.52 0.31 14.23
N ASP A 42 0.30 1.58 13.88
CA ASP A 42 -1.02 2.12 13.56
C ASP A 42 -1.13 2.67 12.14
N GLU A 43 -0.02 2.95 11.47
CA GLU A 43 -0.02 3.69 10.21
C GLU A 43 0.96 3.08 9.21
N ILE A 44 0.56 3.07 7.94
CA ILE A 44 1.37 2.57 6.83
C ILE A 44 1.36 3.57 5.68
N LEU A 45 2.46 3.55 4.92
CA LEU A 45 2.49 4.11 3.57
C LEU A 45 2.39 2.98 2.57
N VAL A 46 1.46 3.12 1.63
CA VAL A 46 1.29 2.22 0.50
C VAL A 46 1.69 2.95 -0.76
N GLN A 47 2.61 2.37 -1.51
CA GLN A 47 3.07 2.96 -2.75
C GLN A 47 2.74 2.02 -3.90
N LEU A 48 2.17 2.60 -4.95
CA LEU A 48 1.75 1.89 -6.14
C LEU A 48 2.55 2.36 -7.35
N ASP A 49 2.95 1.41 -8.18
CA ASP A 49 3.52 1.67 -9.50
C ASP A 49 3.18 0.52 -10.46
N THR A 50 3.53 0.68 -11.74
CA THR A 50 3.35 -0.32 -12.79
C THR A 50 4.27 -1.53 -12.62
N ASP A 51 5.46 -1.34 -12.02
CA ASP A 51 6.48 -2.37 -11.86
C ASP A 51 7.26 -2.19 -10.53
N LYS A 52 7.71 -3.30 -9.94
CA LYS A 52 8.52 -3.31 -8.71
C LYS A 52 9.80 -2.50 -8.85
N LYS A 53 10.40 -2.44 -10.04
CA LYS A 53 11.65 -1.73 -10.29
C LYS A 53 11.54 -0.21 -10.09
N TYR A 54 10.33 0.34 -10.14
CA TYR A 54 10.06 1.76 -9.90
C TYR A 54 9.77 2.07 -8.43
N LEU A 55 9.65 1.05 -7.58
CA LEU A 55 9.41 1.21 -6.16
C LEU A 55 10.74 1.37 -5.40
N PRO A 56 10.81 2.27 -4.40
CA PRO A 56 11.97 2.37 -3.53
C PRO A 56 12.28 1.04 -2.83
N PRO A 57 13.55 0.73 -2.56
CA PRO A 57 13.90 -0.48 -1.83
C PRO A 57 13.37 -0.46 -0.38
N GLY A 58 13.31 -1.64 0.24
CA GLY A 58 12.85 -1.84 1.61
C GLY A 58 11.33 -1.93 1.77
N GLY A 59 10.88 -2.25 2.98
CA GLY A 59 9.48 -2.58 3.24
C GLY A 59 9.10 -3.94 2.67
N TYR A 60 7.80 -4.13 2.47
CA TYR A 60 7.25 -5.29 1.76
C TYR A 60 6.86 -4.89 0.34
N ILE A 61 7.50 -5.52 -0.65
CA ILE A 61 7.29 -5.23 -2.07
C ILE A 61 6.72 -6.46 -2.75
N THR A 62 5.66 -6.28 -3.52
CA THR A 62 4.98 -7.39 -4.19
C THR A 62 4.33 -6.98 -5.51
N SER A 63 4.03 -7.99 -6.33
CA SER A 63 3.27 -7.83 -7.57
C SER A 63 1.82 -8.28 -7.34
N LEU A 64 0.91 -7.54 -7.94
CA LEU A 64 -0.51 -7.76 -7.85
C LEU A 64 -1.07 -8.01 -9.24
N LYS A 65 -2.00 -8.95 -9.33
CA LYS A 65 -2.76 -9.27 -10.54
C LYS A 65 -4.22 -8.90 -10.36
N ILE A 66 -4.86 -8.53 -11.46
CA ILE A 66 -6.30 -8.29 -11.49
C ILE A 66 -7.01 -9.58 -11.03
N ASN A 67 -7.85 -9.43 -10.03
CA ASN A 67 -8.69 -10.51 -9.51
C ASN A 67 -10.15 -10.33 -9.95
N LYS A 68 -10.67 -9.10 -9.93
CA LYS A 68 -12.02 -8.77 -10.37
C LYS A 68 -12.14 -7.29 -10.69
N GLU A 69 -12.83 -6.96 -11.77
CA GLU A 69 -13.14 -5.58 -12.13
C GLU A 69 -14.56 -5.18 -11.69
N TYR A 70 -14.70 -3.90 -11.37
CA TYR A 70 -15.95 -3.21 -11.11
C TYR A 70 -15.97 -1.90 -11.91
N ASP A 71 -17.12 -1.24 -11.97
CA ASP A 71 -17.29 -0.01 -12.75
C ASP A 71 -16.31 1.09 -12.30
N ALA A 72 -16.20 1.33 -11.00
CA ALA A 72 -15.40 2.43 -10.45
C ALA A 72 -14.04 2.03 -9.86
N CYS A 73 -13.75 0.72 -9.73
CA CYS A 73 -12.51 0.24 -9.14
C CYS A 73 -12.15 -1.17 -9.62
N VAL A 74 -10.89 -1.54 -9.43
CA VAL A 74 -10.39 -2.88 -9.72
C VAL A 74 -9.91 -3.52 -8.41
N ARG A 75 -10.29 -4.77 -8.20
CA ARG A 75 -9.80 -5.60 -7.11
C ARG A 75 -8.60 -6.40 -7.60
N PHE A 76 -7.49 -6.23 -6.91
CA PHE A 76 -6.27 -6.97 -7.11
C PHE A 76 -6.06 -8.00 -6.01
N SER A 77 -5.35 -9.07 -6.36
CA SER A 77 -4.78 -10.02 -5.42
C SER A 77 -3.29 -10.15 -5.66
N GLU A 78 -2.55 -10.50 -4.62
CA GLU A 78 -1.14 -10.86 -4.76
C GLU A 78 -0.95 -11.99 -5.77
N ASN A 79 0.16 -11.91 -6.51
CA ASN A 79 0.54 -12.96 -7.44
C ASN A 79 0.88 -14.24 -6.66
N LEU A 80 0.48 -15.41 -7.19
CA LEU A 80 0.66 -16.70 -6.51
C LEU A 80 2.13 -17.11 -6.41
N ASN A 81 2.99 -16.49 -7.22
CA ASN A 81 4.44 -16.68 -7.18
C ASN A 81 5.11 -15.85 -6.06
N GLU A 82 4.34 -15.04 -5.34
CA GLU A 82 4.80 -14.24 -4.21
C GLU A 82 4.35 -14.89 -2.89
N LEU A 83 4.77 -14.32 -1.75
CA LEU A 83 4.57 -14.91 -0.42
C LEU A 83 3.08 -15.08 -0.01
N GLY A 84 2.13 -14.46 -0.71
CA GLY A 84 0.69 -14.59 -0.45
C GLY A 84 0.25 -13.97 0.87
N GLU A 85 1.06 -13.07 1.43
CA GLU A 85 0.84 -12.51 2.76
C GLU A 85 -0.37 -11.56 2.74
N ILE A 86 -0.48 -10.69 1.74
CA ILE A 86 -1.52 -9.66 1.71
C ILE A 86 -2.82 -10.17 1.08
N GLY A 87 -3.95 -9.65 1.59
CA GLY A 87 -5.27 -9.95 1.03
C GLY A 87 -5.55 -9.22 -0.30
N TYR A 88 -6.83 -9.00 -0.58
CA TYR A 88 -7.23 -8.18 -1.72
C TYR A 88 -7.02 -6.69 -1.46
N VAL A 89 -6.73 -5.95 -2.52
CA VAL A 89 -6.67 -4.49 -2.54
C VAL A 89 -7.63 -3.98 -3.61
N TYR A 90 -8.39 -2.92 -3.32
CA TYR A 90 -9.26 -2.27 -4.29
C TYR A 90 -8.63 -0.93 -4.66
N VAL A 91 -8.51 -0.63 -5.94
CA VAL A 91 -7.92 0.64 -6.41
C VAL A 91 -8.91 1.29 -7.37
N ARG A 92 -9.22 2.58 -7.16
CA ARG A 92 -10.10 3.35 -8.05
C ARG A 92 -9.50 3.42 -9.45
N ARG A 93 -10.35 3.37 -10.49
CA ARG A 93 -9.89 3.48 -11.89
C ARG A 93 -9.11 4.77 -12.13
N GLU A 94 -9.55 5.89 -11.55
CA GLU A 94 -8.82 7.18 -11.63
C GLU A 94 -7.34 7.09 -11.23
N VAL A 95 -7.01 6.25 -10.25
CA VAL A 95 -5.62 6.03 -9.79
C VAL A 95 -4.86 5.16 -10.79
N LEU A 96 -5.52 4.14 -11.34
CA LEU A 96 -4.93 3.22 -12.31
C LEU A 96 -4.64 3.92 -13.64
N ASP A 97 -5.60 4.74 -14.10
CA ASP A 97 -5.49 5.54 -15.31
C ASP A 97 -4.34 6.54 -15.18
N ALA A 98 -4.23 7.20 -14.03
CA ALA A 98 -3.14 8.14 -13.75
C ALA A 98 -1.77 7.47 -13.59
N LEU A 99 -1.73 6.17 -13.27
CA LEU A 99 -0.51 5.37 -13.21
C LEU A 99 -0.14 4.74 -14.56
N GLY A 100 -1.07 4.66 -15.52
CA GLY A 100 -0.90 3.89 -16.76
C GLY A 100 -0.83 2.38 -16.51
N VAL A 101 -1.63 1.87 -15.56
CA VAL A 101 -1.68 0.44 -15.22
C VAL A 101 -2.70 -0.29 -16.09
N ASP A 102 -2.22 -1.20 -16.94
CA ASP A 102 -3.08 -2.08 -17.75
C ASP A 102 -3.39 -3.40 -17.03
N ASN A 103 -2.37 -4.23 -16.77
CA ASN A 103 -2.59 -5.62 -16.32
C ASN A 103 -1.91 -5.97 -14.99
N GLN A 104 -0.86 -5.24 -14.62
CA GLN A 104 -0.04 -5.54 -13.45
C GLN A 104 0.19 -4.28 -12.63
N LEU A 105 0.08 -4.46 -11.31
CA LEU A 105 0.30 -3.40 -10.33
C LEU A 105 1.36 -3.89 -9.36
N ALA A 106 2.37 -3.07 -9.10
CA ALA A 106 3.34 -3.29 -8.04
C ALA A 106 2.93 -2.48 -6.81
N MET A 107 3.13 -3.07 -5.64
CA MET A 107 2.81 -2.43 -4.37
C MET A 107 3.98 -2.55 -3.39
N ARG A 108 4.24 -1.46 -2.67
CA ARG A 108 5.14 -1.40 -1.54
C ARG A 108 4.41 -0.95 -0.28
N ILE A 109 4.64 -1.64 0.83
CA ILE A 109 4.11 -1.30 2.15
C ILE A 109 5.28 -1.03 3.10
N VAL A 110 5.25 0.10 3.77
CA VAL A 110 6.17 0.44 4.87
C VAL A 110 5.42 0.99 6.08
N PRO A 111 5.99 0.86 7.29
CA PRO A 111 5.52 1.66 8.42
C PRO A 111 5.57 3.15 8.06
N TYR A 112 4.52 3.89 8.41
CA TYR A 112 4.56 5.33 8.30
C TYR A 112 5.32 5.89 9.49
N ASP A 113 6.55 6.34 9.25
CA ASP A 113 7.36 6.96 10.29
C ASP A 113 7.15 8.48 10.27
N ILE A 114 6.39 8.97 11.24
CA ILE A 114 6.11 10.40 11.44
C ILE A 114 7.40 11.15 11.82
N THR A 115 8.43 10.46 12.36
CA THR A 115 9.65 11.12 12.84
C THR A 115 10.52 11.65 11.70
N ARG A 116 10.55 10.99 10.53
CA ARG A 116 11.31 11.45 9.35
C ARG A 116 10.68 12.66 8.62
N GLN A 117 9.40 12.94 8.80
CA GLN A 117 8.80 14.16 8.24
C GLN A 117 9.18 15.42 9.04
N LYS A 118 9.44 15.29 10.34
CA LYS A 118 9.87 16.43 11.17
C LYS A 118 11.30 16.86 10.89
N GLU A 119 12.19 15.95 10.51
CA GLU A 119 13.56 16.31 10.11
C GLU A 119 13.60 17.10 8.80
N GLY A 120 12.69 16.85 7.85
CA GLY A 120 12.57 17.63 6.61
C GLY A 120 11.91 19.00 6.81
N ALA A 121 10.95 19.11 7.73
CA ALA A 121 10.24 20.37 8.00
C ALA A 121 11.05 21.36 8.87
N LEU A 122 12.11 20.90 9.55
CA LEU A 122 12.96 21.77 10.38
C LEU A 122 14.06 22.50 9.59
N ILE A 123 14.29 22.12 8.33
CA ILE A 123 15.34 22.75 7.50
C ILE A 123 14.83 23.98 6.73
N GLU A 124 13.51 24.13 6.54
CA GLU A 124 12.92 25.26 5.78
C GLU A 124 12.57 26.48 6.64
N THR A 125 12.83 26.46 7.95
CA THR A 125 12.67 27.64 8.84
C THR A 125 13.99 28.25 9.30
N ALA A 126 15.12 27.80 8.74
CA ALA A 126 16.44 28.38 8.99
C ALA A 126 17.08 28.80 7.66
N GLY A 127 16.52 29.85 7.04
CA GLY A 127 17.04 30.49 5.84
C GLY A 127 16.41 31.86 5.64
#